data_AF-A0A1L9U1P9-F1
#
_entry.id   AF-A0A1L9U1P9-F1
#
_cell.length_a   1.000
_cell.length_b   1.000
_cell.length_c   1.000
_cell.angle_alpha   90.00
_cell.angle_beta   90.00
_cell.angle_gamma   90.00
#
_symmetry.space_group_name_H-M   'P 1'
#
loop_
_entity.id
_entity.type
_entity.pdbx_description
1 polymer ?
#
loop_
_entity_poly.entity_id
_entity_poly.type
_entity_poly.pdbx_seq_one_letter_code
_entity_poly.pdbx_strand_id
1 'polypeptide(L)'
;MKYMFTNAPVDSILVLPEQFKRAIQNSSLWKWERSRQLSTTGCLAVMFPKDDSQDVSFTFWCGHDDGYFLNDLFKVQCALSS
;
A
#
# COMPACT_ATOMS: atom_id res chain seq x y z
N MET A 1 -9.52 11.68 10.85
CA MET A 1 -9.96 11.10 9.58
C MET A 1 -11.31 11.67 9.17
N LYS A 2 -11.44 12.13 7.92
CA LYS A 2 -12.70 12.53 7.27
C LYS A 2 -13.18 11.43 6.33
N TYR A 3 -12.30 10.97 5.44
CA TYR A 3 -12.60 9.91 4.48
C TYR A 3 -11.46 8.89 4.44
N MET A 4 -11.82 7.63 4.17
CA MET A 4 -10.88 6.57 3.82
C MET A 4 -11.39 5.88 2.56
N PHE A 5 -10.55 5.82 1.54
CA PHE A 5 -10.80 5.11 0.30
C PHE A 5 -9.99 3.81 0.31
N THR A 6 -10.65 2.71 -0.03
CA THR A 6 -10.08 1.35 -0.08
C THR A 6 -10.74 0.58 -1.23
N ASN A 7 -10.44 -0.71 -1.38
CA ASN A 7 -10.92 -1.57 -2.48
C ASN A 7 -10.49 -1.03 -3.85
N ALA A 8 -9.21 -0.70 -4.00
CA ALA A 8 -8.67 -0.26 -5.29
C ALA A 8 -8.88 -1.36 -6.35
N PRO A 9 -9.30 -1.02 -7.59
CA PRO A 9 -9.33 -1.97 -8.68
C PRO A 9 -7.95 -2.59 -8.91
N VAL A 10 -7.92 -3.87 -9.28
CA VAL A 10 -6.66 -4.60 -9.56
C VAL A 10 -5.81 -3.89 -10.61
N ASP A 11 -6.46 -3.36 -11.65
CA ASP A 11 -5.80 -2.63 -12.73
C ASP A 11 -5.07 -1.38 -12.24
N SER A 12 -5.56 -0.76 -11.16
CA SER A 12 -4.89 0.40 -10.55
C SER A 12 -3.53 0.04 -9.94
N ILE A 13 -3.31 -1.23 -9.56
CA ILE A 13 -1.99 -1.69 -9.08
C ILE A 13 -1.04 -1.94 -10.26
N LEU A 14 -1.57 -2.39 -11.40
CA LEU A 14 -0.76 -2.72 -12.58
C LEU A 14 -0.10 -1.49 -13.21
N VAL A 15 -0.67 -0.31 -13.02
CA VAL A 15 -0.13 0.97 -13.51
C VAL A 15 0.86 1.65 -12.57
N LEU A 16 1.07 1.10 -11.36
CA LEU A 16 2.05 1.65 -10.43
C LEU A 16 3.49 1.43 -10.94
N PRO A 17 4.45 2.29 -10.54
CA PRO A 17 5.86 2.05 -10.80
C PRO A 17 6.28 0.66 -10.30
N GLU A 18 7.22 0.04 -11.02
CA GLU A 18 7.56 -1.38 -10.88
C GLU A 18 7.86 -1.79 -9.43
N GLN A 19 8.61 -0.97 -8.69
CA GLN A 19 8.96 -1.25 -7.30
C GLN A 19 7.74 -1.35 -6.39
N PHE A 20 6.73 -0.49 -6.55
CA PHE A 20 5.51 -0.51 -5.74
C PHE A 20 4.59 -1.63 -6.18
N LYS A 21 4.42 -1.82 -7.49
CA LYS A 21 3.63 -2.90 -8.06
C LYS A 21 4.13 -4.25 -7.55
N ARG A 22 5.44 -4.52 -7.67
CA ARG A 22 6.04 -5.77 -7.20
C ARG A 22 5.89 -5.95 -5.70
N ALA A 23 6.17 -4.90 -4.92
CA ALA A 23 6.04 -4.95 -3.46
C ALA A 23 4.61 -5.29 -3.02
N ILE A 24 3.60 -4.69 -3.65
CA ILE A 24 2.18 -5.00 -3.40
C ILE A 24 1.83 -6.43 -3.82
N GLN A 25 2.23 -6.83 -5.02
CA GLN A 25 1.93 -8.16 -5.57
C GLN A 25 2.55 -9.30 -4.75
N ASN A 26 3.65 -9.01 -4.05
CA ASN A 26 4.28 -9.95 -3.14
C ASN A 26 3.61 -10.05 -1.76
N SER A 27 2.72 -9.13 -1.41
CA SER A 27 2.05 -9.15 -0.10
C SER A 27 1.15 -10.36 0.08
N SER A 28 1.05 -10.85 1.31
CA SER A 28 0.14 -11.95 1.66
C SER A 28 -1.32 -11.61 1.38
N LEU A 29 -1.71 -10.35 1.61
CA LEU A 29 -3.07 -9.87 1.34
C LEU A 29 -3.37 -9.95 -0.15
N TRP A 30 -2.49 -9.40 -1.00
CA TRP A 30 -2.67 -9.45 -2.45
C TRP A 30 -2.81 -10.89 -2.94
N LYS A 31 -1.88 -11.77 -2.56
CA LYS A 31 -1.88 -13.18 -2.96
C LYS A 31 -3.17 -13.89 -2.54
N TRP A 32 -3.66 -13.62 -1.34
CA TRP A 32 -4.93 -14.17 -0.85
C TRP A 32 -6.15 -13.61 -1.61
N GLU A 33 -6.17 -12.32 -1.95
CA GLU A 33 -7.25 -11.74 -2.75
C GLU A 33 -7.26 -12.28 -4.18
N ARG A 34 -6.08 -12.51 -4.77
CA ARG A 34 -5.93 -13.12 -6.10
C ARG A 34 -6.38 -14.58 -6.11
N SER A 35 -6.06 -15.36 -5.07
CA SER A 35 -6.51 -16.76 -4.98
C SER A 35 -8.04 -16.89 -4.87
N ARG A 36 -8.69 -15.83 -4.38
CA ARG A 36 -10.16 -15.71 -4.32
C ARG A 36 -10.79 -15.00 -5.53
N GLN A 37 -10.00 -14.67 -6.55
CA GLN A 37 -10.47 -14.01 -7.78
C GLN A 37 -11.20 -12.69 -7.54
N LEU A 38 -10.84 -11.93 -6.49
CA LEU A 38 -11.48 -10.64 -6.20
C LEU A 38 -11.11 -9.59 -7.27
N SER A 39 -12.02 -8.71 -7.66
CA SER A 39 -11.74 -7.65 -8.65
C SER A 39 -11.07 -6.40 -8.06
N THR A 40 -11.01 -6.32 -6.72
CA THR A 40 -10.42 -5.21 -5.97
C THR A 40 -9.35 -5.72 -5.00
N THR A 41 -8.57 -4.79 -4.45
CA THR A 41 -7.57 -5.04 -3.42
C THR A 41 -7.64 -4.03 -2.29
N GLY A 42 -7.41 -4.50 -1.06
CA GLY A 42 -7.17 -3.67 0.11
C GLY A 42 -5.71 -3.21 0.24
N CYS A 43 -4.81 -3.60 -0.66
CA CYS A 43 -3.39 -3.26 -0.57
C CYS A 43 -3.07 -1.78 -0.86
N LEU A 44 -4.07 -0.98 -1.26
CA LEU A 44 -3.95 0.45 -1.47
C LEU A 44 -5.11 1.16 -0.77
N ALA A 45 -4.76 2.07 0.13
CA ALA A 45 -5.73 2.94 0.79
C ALA A 45 -5.30 4.41 0.73
N VAL A 46 -6.29 5.30 0.74
CA VAL A 46 -6.09 6.76 0.82
C VAL A 46 -6.88 7.29 2.00
N MET A 47 -6.22 8.01 2.90
CA MET A 47 -6.86 8.61 4.07
C MET A 47 -6.78 10.13 3.98
N PHE A 48 -7.97 10.76 4.03
CA PHE A 48 -8.09 12.21 4.15
C PHE A 48 -8.23 12.61 5.63
N PRO A 49 -7.44 13.58 6.11
CA PRO A 49 -7.56 14.14 7.45
C PRO A 49 -8.86 14.96 7.61
N LYS A 50 -9.15 15.39 8.84
CA LYS A 50 -10.41 16.09 9.17
C LYS A 50 -10.51 17.46 8.53
N ASP A 51 -9.38 18.14 8.41
CA ASP A 51 -9.22 19.48 7.86
C ASP A 51 -8.07 19.47 6.85
N ASP A 52 -7.91 20.58 6.15
CA ASP A 52 -6.90 20.83 5.12
C ASP A 52 -5.55 21.26 5.69
N SER A 53 -5.37 21.25 7.02
CA SER A 53 -4.10 21.56 7.67
C SER A 53 -3.12 20.37 7.70
N GLN A 54 -3.58 19.18 7.30
CA GLN A 54 -2.83 17.94 7.29
C GLN A 54 -2.80 17.35 5.88
N ASP A 55 -1.71 16.67 5.56
CA ASP A 55 -1.56 15.99 4.28
C ASP A 55 -2.44 14.73 4.17
N VAL A 56 -2.82 14.39 2.94
CA VAL A 56 -3.48 13.14 2.60
C VAL A 56 -2.45 12.01 2.59
N SER A 57 -2.73 10.90 3.26
CA SER A 57 -1.81 9.76 3.29
C SER A 57 -2.24 8.68 2.31
N PHE A 58 -1.29 8.18 1.53
CA PHE A 58 -1.42 6.93 0.80
C PHE A 58 -0.74 5.81 1.58
N THR A 59 -1.42 4.68 1.73
CA THR A 59 -0.90 3.50 2.42
C THR A 59 -0.87 2.33 1.47
N PHE A 60 0.30 1.68 1.37
CA PHE A 60 0.52 0.49 0.57
C PHE A 60 0.84 -0.70 1.49
N TRP A 61 0.09 -1.80 1.36
CA TRP A 61 0.47 -3.07 1.98
C TRP A 61 1.34 -3.85 1.02
N CYS A 62 2.56 -4.17 1.46
CA CYS A 62 3.56 -4.87 0.66
C CYS A 62 4.02 -6.18 1.33
N GLY A 63 4.80 -6.97 0.59
CA GLY A 63 5.52 -8.12 1.12
C GLY A 63 6.49 -7.73 2.24
N HIS A 64 6.72 -8.64 3.17
CA HIS A 64 7.59 -8.41 4.33
C HIS A 64 9.02 -8.01 3.90
N ASP A 65 9.65 -8.81 3.04
CA ASP A 65 11.00 -8.54 2.54
C ASP A 65 11.04 -7.31 1.62
N ASP A 66 9.97 -7.09 0.83
CA ASP A 66 9.85 -5.90 0.00
C ASP A 66 9.77 -4.62 0.85
N GLY A 67 9.19 -4.69 2.05
CA GLY A 67 9.17 -3.58 3.00
C GLY A 67 10.58 -3.15 3.43
N TYR A 68 11.46 -4.10 3.73
CA TYR A 68 12.87 -3.79 4.03
C TYR A 68 13.59 -3.20 2.82
N PHE A 69 13.39 -3.77 1.62
CA PHE A 69 13.94 -3.23 0.39
C PHE A 69 13.48 -1.78 0.12
N LEU A 70 12.19 -1.48 0.30
CA LEU A 70 11.66 -0.14 0.13
C LEU A 70 12.21 0.84 1.17
N ASN A 71 12.42 0.40 2.42
CA ASN A 71 13.05 1.23 3.43
C ASN A 71 14.47 1.66 3.00
N ASP A 72 15.27 0.72 2.52
CA ASP A 72 16.61 0.97 2.01
C ASP A 72 16.63 1.86 0.76
N LEU A 73 15.63 1.69 -0.12
CA LEU A 73 15.46 2.50 -1.33
C LEU A 73 15.16 3.96 -0.99
N PHE A 74 14.22 4.21 -0.08
CA PHE A 74 13.80 5.56 0.31
C PHE A 74 14.66 6.18 1.42
N LYS A 75 15.65 5.44 1.95
CA LYS A 75 16.52 5.89 3.04
C LYS A 75 15.74 6.31 4.29
N VAL A 76 14.60 5.67 4.52
CA VAL A 76 13.80 5.89 5.74
C VAL A 76 14.40 5.10 6.90
N GLN A 77 14.27 5.65 8.10
CA GLN A 77 14.85 5.08 9.31
C GLN A 77 13.75 4.57 10.24
N CYS A 78 14.09 3.55 11.02
CA CYS A 78 13.21 3.08 12.08
C CYS A 78 13.09 4.19 13.14
N ALA A 79 11.91 4.83 13.20
CA ALA A 79 11.65 5.89 14.17
C ALA A 79 11.32 5.34 15.56
N LEU A 80 10.71 4.15 15.63
CA LEU A 80 10.23 3.50 16.86
C LEU A 80 10.31 1.98 16.69
N SER A 81 10.85 1.28 17.69
CA SER A 81 10.87 -0.18 17.78
C SER A 81 10.47 -0.62 19.20
N SER A 82 9.70 -1.70 19.30
CA SER A 82 9.26 -2.31 20.57
C SER A 82 10.22 -3.37 21.08
#